data_AF-A0A1W1ZQ70-F1
#
_entry.id   AF-A0A1W1ZQ70-F1
#
_cell.length_a   1.000
_cell.length_b   1.000
_cell.length_c   1.000
_cell.angle_alpha   90.00
_cell.angle_beta   90.00
_cell.angle_gamma   90.00
#
_symmetry.space_group_name_H-M   'P 1'
#
loop_
_entity.id
_entity.type
_entity.pdbx_description
1 polymer ?
#
loop_
_entity_poly.entity_id
_entity_poly.type
_entity_poly.pdbx_seq_one_letter_code
_entity_poly.pdbx_strand_id
1 'polypeptide(L)'
;MRWTRGRRACTAGGSRRNSVYLNGTRALTVDRLTKVLFNPATGSVTFPSGAGVVNYSTAISGAQAPQNVVQNSSRIVDVFAKAGADLTSTTPDLAQGAGVTASYTASGTSAGAAVDGFPINDPVWGSSGSPNGTDSYELDLRQSRTVDEVRLYFRDDRAGNRYRAPASYNVQYWNGSKWTDAAAQSRKPGVPNANYNVVRFTPVGTQRIRVQMTHASGFKTALTEVKVYHRGGGSDPGPTTNLALTATPSASCTSAWEGVTALNDGIDPPSSNDTVNPRWGTWPNTGEQWAELTWPAAQTMKSAQVYFFDDNGGVRLPASWKLQYWTGTAYADVPGASGHPTTVNQYNQVTFTAVSTTRLRAVLQSGADSVGMLEVKAFG
;
A
#
# COMPACT_ATOMS: atom_id res chain seq x y z
N MET A 1 -16.96 -14.05 -13.62
CA MET A 1 -17.27 -15.29 -14.37
C MET A 1 -18.14 -14.96 -15.56
N ARG A 2 -17.80 -15.42 -16.75
CA ARG A 2 -18.61 -15.23 -17.97
C ARG A 2 -19.19 -16.59 -18.37
N TRP A 3 -20.51 -16.69 -18.42
CA TRP A 3 -21.21 -17.86 -18.94
C TRP A 3 -21.39 -17.69 -20.45
N THR A 4 -20.93 -18.63 -21.27
CA THR A 4 -21.22 -18.65 -22.71
C THR A 4 -21.93 -19.93 -23.09
N ARG A 5 -23.06 -19.78 -23.79
CA ARG A 5 -23.91 -20.86 -24.28
C ARG A 5 -23.49 -21.17 -25.72
N GLY A 6 -22.78 -22.26 -25.95
CA GLY A 6 -22.51 -22.73 -27.30
C GLY A 6 -23.79 -23.25 -27.95
N ARG A 7 -24.33 -22.57 -28.97
CA ARG A 7 -25.37 -23.11 -29.85
C ARG A 7 -24.71 -23.76 -31.06
N ARG A 8 -24.98 -25.05 -31.28
CA ARG A 8 -25.00 -25.66 -32.63
C ARG A 8 -26.40 -26.21 -32.87
N ALA A 9 -26.93 -25.98 -34.06
CA ALA A 9 -28.26 -26.39 -34.49
C ALA A 9 -28.22 -27.79 -35.15
N CYS A 10 -29.34 -28.50 -34.98
CA CYS A 10 -29.87 -29.67 -35.69
C CYS A 10 -29.47 -31.11 -35.23
N THR A 11 -30.44 -31.68 -34.50
CA THR A 11 -30.94 -33.08 -34.45
C THR A 11 -30.05 -34.23 -33.95
N ALA A 12 -30.06 -34.44 -32.63
CA ALA A 12 -30.26 -35.72 -31.92
C ALA A 12 -30.16 -35.42 -30.40
N GLY A 13 -30.87 -36.14 -29.53
CA GLY A 13 -30.98 -35.86 -28.08
C GLY A 13 -29.67 -35.82 -27.27
N GLY A 14 -28.87 -34.77 -27.46
CA GLY A 14 -27.60 -34.55 -26.77
C GLY A 14 -27.78 -33.68 -25.52
N SER A 15 -27.32 -34.18 -24.38
CA SER A 15 -27.28 -33.45 -23.11
C SER A 15 -26.60 -32.08 -23.29
N ARG A 16 -27.26 -31.02 -22.80
CA ARG A 16 -26.74 -29.65 -22.86
C ARG A 16 -25.54 -29.51 -21.93
N ARG A 17 -24.32 -29.60 -22.46
CA ARG A 17 -23.07 -29.44 -21.70
C ARG A 17 -22.83 -27.97 -21.37
N ASN A 18 -22.57 -27.66 -20.10
CA ASN A 18 -22.33 -26.30 -19.58
C ASN A 18 -20.88 -26.21 -19.10
N SER A 19 -20.10 -25.34 -19.71
CA SER A 19 -18.67 -25.20 -19.42
C SER A 19 -18.39 -23.90 -18.66
N VAL A 20 -17.48 -23.95 -17.69
CA VAL A 20 -16.92 -22.78 -17.00
C VAL A 20 -15.51 -22.55 -17.49
N TYR A 21 -15.16 -21.30 -17.76
CA TYR A 21 -13.81 -20.87 -18.14
C TYR A 21 -13.26 -19.90 -17.09
N LEU A 22 -12.00 -20.11 -16.69
CA LEU A 22 -11.24 -19.23 -15.81
C LEU A 22 -10.00 -18.75 -16.58
N ASN A 23 -9.82 -17.43 -16.69
CA ASN A 23 -8.74 -16.80 -17.46
C ASN A 23 -8.61 -17.32 -18.91
N GLY A 24 -9.73 -17.60 -19.58
CA GLY A 24 -9.75 -18.12 -20.96
C GLY A 24 -9.53 -19.64 -21.07
N THR A 25 -9.11 -20.31 -20.00
CA THR A 25 -8.95 -21.77 -19.95
C THR A 25 -10.23 -22.44 -19.47
N ARG A 26 -10.65 -23.53 -20.12
CA ARG A 26 -11.82 -24.31 -19.68
C ARG A 26 -11.47 -24.99 -18.36
N ALA A 27 -12.22 -24.69 -17.30
CA ALA A 27 -12.02 -25.25 -15.98
C ALA A 27 -12.79 -26.56 -15.80
N LEU A 28 -14.09 -26.55 -16.12
CA LEU A 28 -14.97 -27.71 -15.96
C LEU A 28 -16.12 -27.69 -16.97
N THR A 29 -16.73 -28.85 -17.20
CA THR A 29 -17.96 -29.03 -17.97
C THR A 29 -18.91 -29.96 -17.22
N VAL A 30 -20.15 -29.55 -17.01
CA VAL A 30 -21.22 -30.38 -16.42
C VAL A 30 -22.36 -30.64 -17.42
N ASP A 31 -23.06 -31.77 -17.26
CA ASP A 31 -24.15 -32.20 -18.15
C ASP A 31 -25.45 -31.37 -18.02
N ARG A 32 -25.56 -30.55 -16.97
CA ARG A 32 -26.73 -29.72 -16.68
C ARG A 32 -26.38 -28.50 -15.83
N LEU A 33 -27.25 -27.50 -15.80
CA LEU A 33 -27.10 -26.36 -14.89
C LEU A 33 -27.47 -26.79 -13.47
N THR A 34 -26.50 -26.77 -12.56
CA THR A 34 -26.64 -27.09 -11.14
C THR A 34 -25.58 -26.31 -10.35
N LYS A 35 -25.72 -26.21 -9.02
CA LYS A 35 -24.69 -25.56 -8.19
C LYS A 35 -23.45 -26.46 -8.13
N VAL A 36 -22.29 -25.88 -8.39
CA VAL A 36 -21.00 -26.58 -8.37
C VAL A 36 -20.04 -25.86 -7.43
N LEU A 37 -19.23 -26.63 -6.73
CA LEU A 37 -18.04 -26.14 -6.02
C LEU A 37 -16.81 -26.77 -6.69
N PHE A 38 -15.93 -25.93 -7.21
CA PHE A 38 -14.73 -26.34 -7.94
C PHE A 38 -13.49 -26.01 -7.10
N ASN A 39 -12.64 -27.00 -6.87
CA ASN A 39 -11.32 -26.82 -6.27
C ASN A 39 -10.30 -26.64 -7.41
N PRO A 40 -9.77 -25.42 -7.63
CA PRO A 40 -8.87 -25.17 -8.75
C PRO A 40 -7.51 -25.86 -8.62
N ALA A 41 -7.04 -26.13 -7.39
CA ALA A 41 -5.75 -26.79 -7.19
C ALA A 41 -5.76 -28.26 -7.65
N THR A 42 -6.90 -28.94 -7.48
CA THR A 42 -7.04 -30.38 -7.81
C THR A 42 -7.90 -30.63 -9.04
N GLY A 43 -8.66 -29.64 -9.49
CA GLY A 43 -9.71 -29.82 -10.49
C GLY A 43 -10.95 -30.55 -9.95
N SER A 44 -11.06 -30.80 -8.64
CA SER A 44 -12.21 -31.51 -8.09
C SER A 44 -13.49 -30.67 -8.21
N VAL A 45 -14.60 -31.31 -8.58
CA VAL A 45 -15.93 -30.69 -8.67
C VAL A 45 -16.89 -31.45 -7.76
N THR A 46 -17.55 -30.73 -6.86
CA THR A 46 -18.64 -31.26 -6.03
C THR A 46 -19.93 -30.49 -6.29
N PHE A 47 -21.06 -31.07 -5.88
CA PHE A 47 -22.39 -30.48 -6.02
C PHE A 47 -22.95 -30.19 -4.63
N PRO A 48 -22.79 -28.96 -4.10
CA PRO A 48 -23.27 -28.61 -2.75
C PRO A 48 -24.78 -28.75 -2.58
N SER A 49 -25.52 -28.69 -3.69
CA SER A 49 -26.95 -29.00 -3.76
C SER A 49 -27.30 -29.46 -5.17
N GLY A 50 -28.13 -30.49 -5.29
CA GLY A 50 -28.48 -31.10 -6.57
C GLY A 50 -27.48 -32.17 -7.02
N ALA A 51 -27.55 -32.58 -8.28
CA ALA A 51 -26.69 -33.61 -8.86
C ALA A 51 -26.38 -33.31 -10.33
N GLY A 52 -25.30 -33.89 -10.85
CA GLY A 52 -24.89 -33.78 -12.23
C GLY A 52 -23.70 -34.68 -12.56
N VAL A 53 -23.35 -34.75 -13.84
CA VAL A 53 -22.17 -35.49 -14.33
C VAL A 53 -21.10 -34.49 -14.74
N VAL A 54 -19.91 -34.65 -14.18
CA VAL A 54 -18.72 -33.88 -14.55
C VAL A 54 -18.11 -34.51 -15.81
N ASN A 55 -18.30 -33.85 -16.94
CA ASN A 55 -17.83 -34.32 -18.25
C ASN A 55 -16.37 -33.93 -18.53
N TYR A 56 -15.88 -32.90 -17.85
CA TYR A 56 -14.52 -32.41 -17.93
C TYR A 56 -14.22 -31.64 -16.66
N SER A 57 -13.01 -31.80 -16.14
CA SER A 57 -12.45 -30.91 -15.14
C SER A 57 -10.94 -30.97 -15.20
N THR A 58 -10.27 -29.86 -14.94
CA THR A 58 -8.80 -29.82 -14.85
C THR A 58 -8.39 -28.95 -13.68
N ALA A 59 -7.25 -29.27 -13.06
CA ALA A 59 -6.59 -28.32 -12.18
C ALA A 59 -6.19 -27.07 -12.98
N ILE A 60 -6.31 -25.91 -12.33
CA ILE A 60 -5.87 -24.61 -12.84
C ILE A 60 -4.89 -24.05 -11.82
N SER A 61 -3.62 -24.00 -12.21
CA SER A 61 -2.54 -23.41 -11.42
C SER A 61 -2.73 -21.89 -11.25
N GLY A 62 -2.25 -21.36 -10.12
CA GLY A 62 -2.27 -19.93 -9.82
C GLY A 62 -3.61 -19.38 -9.30
N ALA A 63 -4.67 -20.17 -9.22
CA ALA A 63 -5.92 -19.74 -8.60
C ALA A 63 -5.87 -19.91 -7.08
N GLN A 64 -6.05 -18.82 -6.36
CA GLN A 64 -6.14 -18.80 -4.89
C GLN A 64 -7.59 -18.91 -4.42
N ALA A 65 -7.80 -19.49 -3.24
CA ALA A 65 -9.09 -19.40 -2.56
C ALA A 65 -9.40 -17.91 -2.26
N PRO A 66 -10.68 -17.46 -2.26
CA PRO A 66 -11.01 -16.05 -2.11
C PRO A 66 -10.36 -15.37 -0.89
N GLN A 67 -10.27 -16.07 0.24
CA GLN A 67 -9.64 -15.58 1.47
C GLN A 67 -8.11 -15.46 1.39
N ASN A 68 -7.47 -16.11 0.42
CA ASN A 68 -6.03 -16.07 0.19
C ASN A 68 -5.64 -15.06 -0.90
N VAL A 69 -6.62 -14.44 -1.56
CA VAL A 69 -6.36 -13.42 -2.58
C VAL A 69 -5.98 -12.12 -1.89
N VAL A 70 -4.72 -11.73 -2.03
CA VAL A 70 -4.24 -10.42 -1.59
C VAL A 70 -4.46 -9.40 -2.72
N GLN A 71 -5.17 -8.32 -2.40
CA GLN A 71 -5.48 -7.24 -3.34
C GLN A 71 -4.52 -6.05 -3.10
N ASN A 72 -3.30 -6.14 -3.61
CA ASN A 72 -2.24 -5.16 -3.36
C ASN A 72 -1.82 -4.33 -4.59
N SER A 73 -2.38 -4.61 -5.78
CA SER A 73 -2.04 -3.81 -6.97
C SER A 73 -2.32 -2.32 -6.74
N SER A 74 -1.46 -1.45 -7.26
CA SER A 74 -1.56 0.01 -7.08
C SER A 74 -2.93 0.58 -7.44
N ARG A 75 -3.56 0.06 -8.49
CA ARG A 75 -4.92 0.44 -8.90
C ARG A 75 -5.97 0.05 -7.88
N ILE A 76 -5.89 -1.16 -7.32
CA ILE A 76 -6.87 -1.62 -6.32
C ILE A 76 -6.67 -0.89 -5.00
N VAL A 77 -5.41 -0.71 -4.56
CA VAL A 77 -5.09 0.12 -3.39
C VAL A 77 -5.64 1.54 -3.54
N ASP A 78 -5.46 2.18 -4.70
CA ASP A 78 -5.98 3.52 -4.98
C ASP A 78 -7.52 3.58 -4.97
N VAL A 79 -8.19 2.59 -5.58
CA VAL A 79 -9.66 2.51 -5.59
C VAL A 79 -10.21 2.34 -4.18
N PHE A 80 -9.62 1.47 -3.36
CA PHE A 80 -10.07 1.25 -1.98
C PHE A 80 -9.75 2.46 -1.09
N ALA A 81 -8.59 3.09 -1.26
CA ALA A 81 -8.24 4.31 -0.54
C ALA A 81 -9.25 5.43 -0.83
N LYS A 82 -9.66 5.59 -2.10
CA LYS A 82 -10.73 6.52 -2.52
C LYS A 82 -12.11 6.18 -1.95
N ALA A 83 -12.33 4.94 -1.54
CA ALA A 83 -13.55 4.47 -0.89
C ALA A 83 -13.44 4.46 0.64
N GLY A 84 -12.34 4.96 1.23
CA GLY A 84 -12.16 5.01 2.68
C GLY A 84 -11.48 3.81 3.32
N ALA A 85 -11.14 2.79 2.53
CA ALA A 85 -10.53 1.56 2.99
C ALA A 85 -9.02 1.58 2.74
N ASP A 86 -8.23 1.15 3.72
CA ASP A 86 -6.80 1.00 3.57
C ASP A 86 -6.43 -0.47 3.38
N LEU A 87 -5.82 -0.79 2.24
CA LEU A 87 -5.36 -2.16 1.95
C LEU A 87 -3.89 -2.37 2.29
N THR A 88 -3.15 -1.31 2.61
CA THR A 88 -1.71 -1.38 2.87
C THR A 88 -1.37 -1.48 4.36
N SER A 89 -2.36 -1.33 5.24
CA SER A 89 -2.17 -1.30 6.68
C SER A 89 -3.45 -1.65 7.43
N THR A 90 -3.28 -2.22 8.62
CA THR A 90 -4.35 -2.46 9.61
C THR A 90 -4.28 -1.48 10.78
N THR A 91 -3.43 -0.45 10.71
CA THR A 91 -3.30 0.58 11.75
C THR A 91 -4.66 1.23 12.01
N PRO A 92 -5.07 1.38 13.29
CA PRO A 92 -6.34 1.99 13.61
C PRO A 92 -6.38 3.47 13.22
N ASP A 93 -7.54 3.92 12.76
CA ASP A 93 -7.82 5.34 12.54
C ASP A 93 -8.04 6.04 13.88
N LEU A 94 -7.15 6.98 14.20
CA LEU A 94 -7.16 7.74 15.44
C LEU A 94 -8.19 8.87 15.44
N ALA A 95 -8.81 9.19 14.30
CA ALA A 95 -9.94 10.11 14.25
C ALA A 95 -11.23 9.47 14.79
N GLN A 96 -11.34 8.14 14.74
CA GLN A 96 -12.50 7.42 15.23
C GLN A 96 -12.63 7.60 16.76
N GLY A 97 -13.74 8.21 17.19
CA GLY A 97 -13.99 8.52 18.61
C GLY A 97 -13.30 9.80 19.12
N ALA A 98 -12.61 10.54 18.26
CA ALA A 98 -12.07 11.86 18.60
C ALA A 98 -13.20 12.86 18.91
N GLY A 99 -12.88 13.86 19.74
CA GLY A 99 -13.71 15.06 19.83
C GLY A 99 -13.52 15.91 18.59
N VAL A 100 -14.58 16.52 18.06
CA VAL A 100 -14.48 17.29 16.82
C VAL A 100 -15.01 18.70 17.01
N THR A 101 -14.23 19.67 16.57
CA THR A 101 -14.68 21.07 16.45
C THR A 101 -14.25 21.65 15.10
N ALA A 102 -14.83 22.77 14.71
CA ALA A 102 -14.42 23.50 13.52
C ALA A 102 -14.57 25.01 13.76
N SER A 103 -13.80 25.83 13.04
CA SER A 103 -13.92 27.30 13.11
C SER A 103 -15.31 27.79 12.71
N TYR A 104 -15.97 27.02 11.84
CA TYR A 104 -17.34 27.23 11.42
C TYR A 104 -17.97 25.90 11.02
N THR A 105 -19.26 25.71 11.34
CA THR A 105 -20.06 24.58 10.86
C THR A 105 -21.37 25.12 10.29
N ALA A 106 -21.64 24.83 9.03
CA ALA A 106 -22.83 25.29 8.33
C ALA A 106 -24.09 24.65 8.92
N SER A 107 -25.18 25.41 8.94
CA SER A 107 -26.51 24.88 9.27
C SER A 107 -26.84 23.68 8.39
N GLY A 108 -27.40 22.64 9.00
CA GLY A 108 -27.71 21.36 8.35
C GLY A 108 -26.51 20.42 8.13
N THR A 109 -25.32 20.78 8.61
CA THR A 109 -24.13 19.89 8.63
C THR A 109 -23.65 19.70 10.06
N SER A 110 -22.77 18.73 10.31
CA SER A 110 -22.21 18.51 11.65
C SER A 110 -20.72 18.23 11.59
N ALA A 111 -19.97 18.66 12.61
CA ALA A 111 -18.54 18.38 12.67
C ALA A 111 -18.26 16.87 12.75
N GLY A 112 -19.03 16.13 13.54
CA GLY A 112 -18.86 14.68 13.71
C GLY A 112 -19.15 13.83 12.47
N ALA A 113 -19.79 14.39 11.44
CA ALA A 113 -20.08 13.65 10.22
C ALA A 113 -18.83 13.27 9.42
N ALA A 114 -17.71 13.98 9.58
CA ALA A 114 -16.48 13.67 8.87
C ALA A 114 -15.51 12.76 9.67
N VAL A 115 -16.01 12.02 10.66
CA VAL A 115 -15.25 10.98 11.39
C VAL A 115 -16.12 9.75 11.64
N ASP A 116 -17.11 9.51 10.77
CA ASP A 116 -18.11 8.45 10.96
C ASP A 116 -17.69 7.10 10.36
N GLY A 117 -16.56 7.07 9.66
CA GLY A 117 -15.99 5.88 9.03
C GLY A 117 -16.31 5.76 7.54
N PHE A 118 -17.22 6.60 7.02
CA PHE A 118 -17.80 6.45 5.70
C PHE A 118 -17.57 7.71 4.84
N PRO A 119 -16.58 7.72 3.91
CA PRO A 119 -16.40 8.83 2.97
C PRO A 119 -17.43 8.79 1.84
N ILE A 120 -18.70 8.72 2.19
CA ILE A 120 -19.85 8.73 1.30
C ILE A 120 -20.40 10.15 1.19
N ASN A 121 -21.43 10.34 0.36
CA ASN A 121 -21.90 11.68 0.06
C ASN A 121 -22.47 12.41 1.28
N ASP A 122 -23.27 11.76 2.12
CA ASP A 122 -23.89 12.38 3.30
C ASP A 122 -23.95 11.36 4.46
N PRO A 123 -23.86 11.82 5.72
CA PRO A 123 -23.74 13.22 6.17
C PRO A 123 -22.34 13.82 5.93
N VAL A 124 -22.20 15.15 6.00
CA VAL A 124 -20.91 15.85 5.86
C VAL A 124 -20.70 16.91 6.93
N TRP A 125 -19.45 17.30 7.16
CA TRP A 125 -19.13 18.62 7.70
C TRP A 125 -18.96 19.61 6.56
N GLY A 126 -19.44 20.85 6.70
CA GLY A 126 -19.16 21.88 5.72
C GLY A 126 -19.14 23.31 6.26
N SER A 127 -18.44 24.18 5.53
CA SER A 127 -18.19 25.59 5.91
C SER A 127 -19.05 26.62 5.13
N SER A 128 -20.13 26.20 4.50
CA SER A 128 -21.00 27.11 3.71
C SER A 128 -21.63 28.19 4.60
N GLY A 129 -21.50 29.45 4.17
CA GLY A 129 -21.93 30.63 4.95
C GLY A 129 -20.84 31.20 5.88
N SER A 130 -19.70 30.53 6.01
CA SER A 130 -18.54 31.10 6.71
C SER A 130 -18.09 32.41 6.05
N PRO A 131 -17.81 33.49 6.80
CA PRO A 131 -17.24 34.71 6.24
C PRO A 131 -15.73 34.58 5.96
N ASN A 132 -15.09 33.50 6.41
CA ASN A 132 -13.63 33.38 6.43
C ASN A 132 -13.06 32.98 5.06
N GLY A 133 -11.85 33.46 4.71
CA GLY A 133 -11.09 32.92 3.58
C GLY A 133 -10.50 31.52 3.85
N THR A 134 -10.38 31.19 5.14
CA THR A 134 -9.80 29.95 5.64
C THR A 134 -10.63 29.45 6.82
N ASP A 135 -10.91 28.15 6.86
CA ASP A 135 -11.56 27.49 8.00
C ASP A 135 -10.74 26.29 8.47
N SER A 136 -10.84 25.95 9.75
CA SER A 136 -10.16 24.81 10.35
C SER A 136 -11.14 23.74 10.81
N TYR A 137 -10.76 22.48 10.62
CA TYR A 137 -11.42 21.30 11.19
C TYR A 137 -10.46 20.60 12.15
N GLU A 138 -10.89 20.42 13.39
CA GLU A 138 -10.05 20.03 14.51
C GLU A 138 -10.51 18.70 15.13
N LEU A 139 -9.54 17.86 15.45
CA LEU A 139 -9.69 16.60 16.17
C LEU A 139 -8.96 16.67 17.51
N ASP A 140 -9.69 16.42 18.59
CA ASP A 140 -9.18 16.08 19.92
C ASP A 140 -9.10 14.56 20.06
N LEU A 141 -7.87 14.03 19.98
CA LEU A 141 -7.55 12.59 20.04
C LEU A 141 -7.72 12.00 21.45
N ARG A 142 -8.25 12.78 22.40
CA ARG A 142 -8.54 12.46 23.82
C ARG A 142 -7.31 12.28 24.69
N GLN A 143 -6.20 11.83 24.12
CA GLN A 143 -4.90 11.69 24.76
C GLN A 143 -3.79 12.03 23.77
N SER A 144 -2.58 12.28 24.26
CA SER A 144 -1.44 12.48 23.38
C SER A 144 -1.17 11.20 22.57
N ARG A 145 -1.20 11.32 21.25
CA ARG A 145 -0.90 10.26 20.28
C ARG A 145 0.20 10.74 19.35
N THR A 146 1.12 9.84 18.98
CA THR A 146 1.99 10.09 17.84
C THR A 146 1.16 9.97 16.57
N VAL A 147 1.30 10.91 15.64
CA VAL A 147 0.60 10.94 14.35
C VAL A 147 1.54 11.43 13.26
N ASP A 148 1.41 10.89 12.06
CA ASP A 148 2.27 11.22 10.91
C ASP A 148 1.54 11.25 9.55
N GLU A 149 0.25 10.89 9.52
CA GLU A 149 -0.57 10.91 8.31
C GLU A 149 -2.00 11.40 8.60
N VAL A 150 -2.53 12.26 7.72
CA VAL A 150 -3.95 12.63 7.68
C VAL A 150 -4.49 12.33 6.27
N ARG A 151 -5.63 11.65 6.19
CA ARG A 151 -6.39 11.44 4.96
C ARG A 151 -7.64 12.30 4.99
N LEU A 152 -7.93 12.99 3.90
CA LEU A 152 -9.00 13.98 3.77
C LEU A 152 -9.86 13.64 2.56
N TYR A 153 -11.17 13.63 2.75
CA TYR A 153 -12.14 13.37 1.71
C TYR A 153 -12.98 14.62 1.47
N PHE A 154 -12.63 15.40 0.45
CA PHE A 154 -13.32 16.67 0.17
C PHE A 154 -14.59 16.45 -0.64
N ARG A 155 -15.68 17.07 -0.20
CA ARG A 155 -16.96 17.11 -0.94
C ARG A 155 -16.84 18.07 -2.13
N ASP A 156 -17.41 17.65 -3.25
CA ASP A 156 -17.61 18.49 -4.43
C ASP A 156 -19.07 18.34 -4.88
N ASP A 157 -19.82 19.43 -4.84
CA ASP A 157 -21.23 19.45 -5.28
C ASP A 157 -21.39 19.45 -6.81
N ARG A 158 -20.27 19.45 -7.55
CA ARG A 158 -20.11 19.40 -9.01
C ARG A 158 -20.87 20.50 -9.76
N ALA A 159 -22.19 20.41 -9.80
CA ALA A 159 -23.10 21.37 -10.41
C ALA A 159 -23.43 22.56 -9.47
N GLY A 160 -23.33 22.38 -8.15
CA GLY A 160 -23.59 23.44 -7.17
C GLY A 160 -22.39 24.37 -6.95
N ASN A 161 -22.63 25.56 -6.39
CA ASN A 161 -21.58 26.53 -6.02
C ASN A 161 -21.19 26.51 -4.52
N ARG A 162 -21.69 25.53 -3.77
CA ARG A 162 -21.54 25.49 -2.31
C ARG A 162 -20.18 24.92 -1.89
N TYR A 163 -19.88 23.66 -2.26
CA TYR A 163 -18.64 23.00 -1.84
C TYR A 163 -17.69 22.62 -2.99
N ARG A 164 -16.40 22.92 -2.79
CA ARG A 164 -15.27 22.44 -3.59
C ARG A 164 -14.11 22.05 -2.69
N ALA A 165 -13.19 21.25 -3.24
CA ALA A 165 -11.88 21.08 -2.64
C ALA A 165 -11.21 22.45 -2.40
N PRO A 166 -10.48 22.62 -1.28
CA PRO A 166 -9.83 23.89 -0.97
C PRO A 166 -8.72 24.19 -1.98
N ALA A 167 -8.34 25.46 -2.13
CA ALA A 167 -7.17 25.84 -2.92
C ALA A 167 -5.87 25.30 -2.30
N SER A 168 -5.81 25.24 -0.97
CA SER A 168 -4.70 24.65 -0.22
C SER A 168 -5.16 24.22 1.18
N TYR A 169 -4.39 23.32 1.81
CA TYR A 169 -4.58 22.97 3.21
C TYR A 169 -3.25 22.74 3.93
N ASN A 170 -3.26 22.93 5.25
CA ASN A 170 -2.13 22.77 6.14
C ASN A 170 -2.53 21.95 7.37
N VAL A 171 -1.76 20.92 7.70
CA VAL A 171 -1.92 20.14 8.93
C VAL A 171 -1.14 20.81 10.05
N GLN A 172 -1.82 21.07 11.16
CA GLN A 172 -1.25 21.69 12.34
C GLN A 172 -1.55 20.83 13.56
N TYR A 173 -0.61 20.83 14.51
CA TYR A 173 -0.77 20.16 15.79
C TYR A 173 -0.69 21.17 16.93
N TRP A 174 -1.36 20.86 18.04
CA TRP A 174 -1.22 21.63 19.27
C TRP A 174 0.06 21.19 19.99
N ASN A 175 0.98 22.13 20.21
CA ASN A 175 2.25 21.86 20.89
C ASN A 175 2.19 22.05 22.41
N GLY A 176 1.00 22.29 22.97
CA GLY A 176 0.79 22.66 24.37
C GLY A 176 0.45 24.14 24.59
N SER A 177 0.84 25.02 23.66
CA SER A 177 0.67 26.49 23.79
C SER A 177 0.09 27.17 22.55
N LYS A 178 0.39 26.64 21.37
CA LYS A 178 -0.07 27.17 20.09
C LYS A 178 -0.21 26.07 19.05
N TRP A 179 -0.99 26.39 18.03
CA TRP A 179 -1.00 25.63 16.80
C TRP A 179 0.33 25.81 16.06
N THR A 180 0.94 24.69 15.68
CA THR A 180 2.21 24.63 14.96
C THR A 180 2.05 23.77 13.73
N ASP A 181 2.63 24.21 12.62
CA ASP A 181 2.62 23.45 11.37
C ASP A 181 3.39 22.13 11.54
N ALA A 182 2.79 21.04 11.08
CA ALA A 182 3.51 19.78 10.98
C ALA A 182 4.62 19.92 9.93
N ALA A 183 5.85 19.55 10.27
CA ALA A 183 7.01 19.69 9.39
C ALA A 183 6.98 18.67 8.25
N ALA A 184 7.65 19.00 7.14
CA ALA A 184 7.83 18.10 5.99
C ALA A 184 6.53 17.51 5.41
N GLN A 185 5.45 18.30 5.37
CA GLN A 185 4.17 17.87 4.78
C GLN A 185 4.30 17.56 3.29
N SER A 186 4.12 16.29 2.94
CA SER A 186 4.05 15.78 1.56
C SER A 186 2.61 15.38 1.25
N ARG A 187 2.07 15.85 0.13
CA ARG A 187 0.65 15.73 -0.23
C ARG A 187 0.48 14.89 -1.49
N LYS A 188 -0.56 14.06 -1.51
CA LYS A 188 -1.04 13.38 -2.72
C LYS A 188 -2.57 13.51 -2.80
N PRO A 189 -3.11 14.08 -3.89
CA PRO A 189 -2.39 14.83 -4.93
C PRO A 189 -1.66 16.07 -4.38
N GLY A 190 -0.70 16.60 -5.14
CA GLY A 190 0.05 17.82 -4.75
C GLY A 190 -0.84 19.08 -4.69
N VAL A 191 -1.86 19.14 -5.54
CA VAL A 191 -2.94 20.15 -5.49
C VAL A 191 -4.20 19.46 -4.97
N PRO A 192 -4.89 20.01 -3.95
CA PRO A 192 -6.09 19.37 -3.41
C PRO A 192 -7.16 19.19 -4.48
N ASN A 193 -7.83 18.04 -4.47
CA ASN A 193 -8.94 17.76 -5.37
C ASN A 193 -10.14 17.16 -4.62
N ALA A 194 -11.25 16.98 -5.34
CA ALA A 194 -12.41 16.31 -4.77
C ALA A 194 -12.08 14.88 -4.34
N ASN A 195 -12.79 14.41 -3.33
CA ASN A 195 -12.59 13.10 -2.71
C ASN A 195 -11.20 12.99 -2.04
N TYR A 196 -10.47 11.91 -2.31
CA TYR A 196 -9.36 11.45 -1.51
C TYR A 196 -8.06 12.25 -1.70
N ASN A 197 -7.56 12.75 -0.57
CA ASN A 197 -6.29 13.41 -0.42
C ASN A 197 -5.58 12.80 0.78
N VAL A 198 -4.27 12.63 0.69
CA VAL A 198 -3.45 12.18 1.81
C VAL A 198 -2.29 13.15 2.00
N VAL A 199 -1.99 13.44 3.25
CA VAL A 199 -0.83 14.22 3.65
C VAL A 199 -0.07 13.48 4.73
N ARG A 200 1.24 13.41 4.54
CA ARG A 200 2.19 12.78 5.47
C ARG A 200 3.20 13.81 5.92
N PHE A 201 3.67 13.70 7.15
CA PHE A 201 4.54 14.70 7.78
C PHE A 201 5.50 14.05 8.78
N THR A 202 6.46 14.83 9.29
CA THR A 202 7.32 14.37 10.39
C THR A 202 6.45 13.99 11.60
N PRO A 203 6.66 12.83 12.26
CA PRO A 203 5.75 12.38 13.31
C PRO A 203 5.75 13.36 14.47
N VAL A 204 4.55 13.67 14.97
CA VAL A 204 4.37 14.57 16.11
C VAL A 204 3.55 13.87 17.19
N GLY A 205 3.96 14.02 18.45
CA GLY A 205 3.13 13.65 19.59
C GLY A 205 2.19 14.81 19.92
N THR A 206 0.88 14.59 19.83
CA THR A 206 -0.11 15.63 20.15
C THR A 206 -1.44 15.03 20.61
N GLN A 207 -2.18 15.77 21.43
CA GLN A 207 -3.57 15.45 21.75
C GLN A 207 -4.55 16.08 20.73
N ARG A 208 -4.15 17.16 20.05
CA ARG A 208 -5.03 17.91 19.16
C ARG A 208 -4.35 18.16 17.83
N ILE A 209 -5.03 17.79 16.75
CA ILE A 209 -4.59 18.01 15.38
C ILE A 209 -5.70 18.71 14.62
N ARG A 210 -5.35 19.62 13.71
CA ARG A 210 -6.32 20.28 12.85
C ARG A 210 -5.82 20.35 11.43
N VAL A 211 -6.77 20.43 10.50
CA VAL A 211 -6.51 20.82 9.12
C VAL A 211 -7.06 22.21 8.92
N GLN A 212 -6.18 23.14 8.52
CA GLN A 212 -6.54 24.49 8.12
C GLN A 212 -6.68 24.52 6.59
N MET A 213 -7.83 24.93 6.07
CA MET A 213 -8.19 24.87 4.66
C MET A 213 -8.46 26.25 4.11
N THR A 214 -7.72 26.67 3.09
CA THR A 214 -7.98 27.91 2.36
C THR A 214 -8.94 27.61 1.22
N HIS A 215 -10.08 28.28 1.20
CA HIS A 215 -11.13 27.95 0.24
C HIS A 215 -10.74 28.27 -1.20
N ALA A 216 -11.27 27.49 -2.14
CA ALA A 216 -11.24 27.86 -3.55
C ALA A 216 -12.09 29.12 -3.77
N SER A 217 -11.64 30.00 -4.69
CA SER A 217 -12.32 31.26 -4.98
C SER A 217 -13.79 31.04 -5.35
N GLY A 218 -14.70 31.69 -4.64
CA GLY A 218 -16.15 31.58 -4.86
C GLY A 218 -16.84 30.36 -4.25
N PHE A 219 -16.11 29.48 -3.55
CA PHE A 219 -16.66 28.26 -2.94
C PHE A 219 -16.28 28.14 -1.46
N LYS A 220 -16.90 27.19 -0.77
CA LYS A 220 -16.53 26.76 0.58
C LYS A 220 -16.06 25.32 0.57
N THR A 221 -15.53 24.86 1.70
CA THR A 221 -14.98 23.51 1.83
C THR A 221 -15.88 22.64 2.70
N ALA A 222 -16.02 21.38 2.33
CA ALA A 222 -16.68 20.37 3.13
C ALA A 222 -15.86 19.08 3.11
N LEU A 223 -15.96 18.33 4.20
CA LEU A 223 -15.31 17.04 4.40
C LEU A 223 -16.41 15.99 4.55
N THR A 224 -16.30 14.92 3.77
CA THR A 224 -17.08 13.70 4.01
C THR A 224 -16.38 12.82 5.03
N GLU A 225 -15.05 12.91 5.15
CA GLU A 225 -14.29 12.10 6.10
C GLU A 225 -12.89 12.68 6.33
N VAL A 226 -12.38 12.51 7.55
CA VAL A 226 -11.01 12.77 7.99
C VAL A 226 -10.52 11.56 8.76
N LYS A 227 -9.36 11.03 8.37
CA LYS A 227 -8.72 9.90 9.07
C LYS A 227 -7.32 10.29 9.49
N VAL A 228 -6.87 9.83 10.66
CA VAL A 228 -5.56 10.16 11.24
C VAL A 228 -4.84 8.87 11.62
N TYR A 229 -3.56 8.75 11.25
CA TYR A 229 -2.79 7.54 11.52
C TYR A 229 -1.39 7.83 12.08
N HIS A 230 -0.84 6.79 12.70
CA HIS A 230 0.59 6.63 12.92
C HIS A 230 1.09 5.42 12.14
N ARG A 231 1.84 5.65 11.06
CA ARG A 231 2.34 4.58 10.19
C ARG A 231 3.83 4.36 10.26
N GLY A 232 4.52 5.05 11.16
CA GLY A 232 5.97 4.91 11.33
C GLY A 232 6.76 5.59 10.23
N GLY A 233 6.20 6.65 9.62
CA GLY A 233 6.74 7.28 8.43
C GLY A 233 6.86 8.78 8.58
N GLY A 234 7.96 9.24 9.17
CA GLY A 234 8.39 10.62 8.93
C GLY A 234 8.66 10.79 7.45
N SER A 235 7.77 11.52 6.77
CA SER A 235 7.76 11.65 5.31
C SER A 235 7.84 10.30 4.58
N ASP A 236 6.83 9.45 4.71
CA ASP A 236 6.60 8.49 3.63
C ASP A 236 6.17 9.35 2.41
N PRO A 237 6.95 9.39 1.33
CA PRO A 237 6.59 10.18 0.16
C PRO A 237 5.32 9.56 -0.46
N GLY A 238 4.79 10.12 -1.54
CA GLY A 238 3.63 9.53 -2.21
C GLY A 238 3.94 8.13 -2.76
N PRO A 239 3.29 7.66 -3.84
CA PRO A 239 3.94 6.68 -4.70
C PRO A 239 5.19 7.34 -5.27
N THR A 240 6.29 7.34 -4.53
CA THR A 240 7.62 7.45 -5.12
C THR A 240 7.74 6.26 -6.03
N THR A 241 7.98 6.55 -7.30
CA THR A 241 8.52 5.57 -8.24
C THR A 241 9.58 4.77 -7.51
N ASN A 242 9.38 3.45 -7.37
CA ASN A 242 10.41 2.58 -6.81
C ASN A 242 11.63 2.70 -7.73
N LEU A 243 12.66 3.41 -7.25
CA LEU A 243 13.85 3.69 -8.03
C LEU A 243 14.63 2.40 -8.30
N ALA A 244 14.46 1.36 -7.48
CA ALA A 244 15.10 0.07 -7.69
C ALA A 244 14.73 -0.57 -9.03
N LEU A 245 13.52 -0.33 -9.55
CA LEU A 245 13.03 -0.93 -10.81
C LEU A 245 13.83 -0.52 -12.06
N THR A 246 14.60 0.56 -11.98
CA THR A 246 15.46 1.05 -13.08
C THR A 246 16.94 0.81 -12.83
N ALA A 247 17.29 0.15 -11.73
CA ALA A 247 18.66 -0.21 -11.41
C ALA A 247 19.07 -1.53 -12.08
N THR A 248 20.37 -1.69 -12.31
CA THR A 248 20.99 -2.98 -12.60
C THR A 248 21.40 -3.62 -11.27
N PRO A 249 20.87 -4.80 -10.91
CA PRO A 249 21.23 -5.48 -9.67
C PRO A 249 22.53 -6.29 -9.83
N SER A 250 23.32 -6.34 -8.77
CA SER A 250 24.52 -7.20 -8.65
C SER A 250 24.66 -7.71 -7.20
N ALA A 251 25.47 -8.74 -6.98
CA ALA A 251 25.67 -9.32 -5.65
C ALA A 251 27.06 -9.95 -5.50
N SER A 252 27.47 -10.16 -4.25
CA SER A 252 28.72 -10.86 -3.90
C SER A 252 28.75 -12.30 -4.42
N CYS A 253 27.61 -12.99 -4.29
CA CYS A 253 27.38 -14.31 -4.85
C CYS A 253 25.89 -14.50 -5.14
N THR A 254 25.54 -15.53 -5.89
CA THR A 254 24.15 -15.95 -6.14
C THR A 254 24.14 -17.45 -6.32
N SER A 255 23.27 -18.16 -5.60
CA SER A 255 23.10 -19.61 -5.76
C SER A 255 22.77 -19.96 -7.22
N ALA A 256 23.22 -21.12 -7.70
CA ALA A 256 23.13 -21.45 -9.14
C ALA A 256 21.70 -21.55 -9.72
N TRP A 257 20.69 -21.73 -8.87
CA TRP A 257 19.26 -21.79 -9.23
C TRP A 257 18.47 -20.53 -8.83
N GLU A 258 19.15 -19.51 -8.32
CA GLU A 258 18.58 -18.24 -7.88
C GLU A 258 19.00 -17.11 -8.82
N GLY A 259 18.30 -15.98 -8.76
CA GLY A 259 18.50 -14.88 -9.70
C GLY A 259 18.73 -13.57 -8.98
N VAL A 260 19.83 -12.89 -9.28
CA VAL A 260 20.13 -11.55 -8.75
C VAL A 260 19.08 -10.51 -9.16
N THR A 261 18.36 -10.75 -10.25
CA THR A 261 17.25 -9.90 -10.71
C THR A 261 16.05 -9.91 -9.78
N ALA A 262 15.92 -10.91 -8.89
CA ALA A 262 14.88 -10.92 -7.87
C ALA A 262 15.04 -9.79 -6.86
N LEU A 263 16.21 -9.15 -6.78
CA LEU A 263 16.39 -7.99 -5.90
C LEU A 263 15.52 -6.80 -6.29
N ASN A 264 15.05 -6.70 -7.52
CA ASN A 264 14.30 -5.54 -8.01
C ASN A 264 13.34 -5.87 -9.16
N ASP A 265 12.74 -7.07 -9.14
CA ASP A 265 11.80 -7.49 -10.19
C ASP A 265 10.40 -6.86 -10.02
N GLY A 266 10.15 -6.21 -8.89
CA GLY A 266 8.91 -5.50 -8.58
C GLY A 266 7.79 -6.43 -8.15
N ILE A 267 8.08 -7.71 -7.88
CA ILE A 267 7.14 -8.65 -7.31
C ILE A 267 7.07 -8.40 -5.80
N ASP A 268 5.87 -8.12 -5.29
CA ASP A 268 5.67 -8.02 -3.85
C ASP A 268 5.63 -9.43 -3.22
N PRO A 269 6.57 -9.77 -2.32
CA PRO A 269 6.62 -11.11 -1.76
C PRO A 269 5.44 -11.40 -0.83
N PRO A 270 4.76 -12.54 -0.96
CA PRO A 270 3.66 -12.94 -0.08
C PRO A 270 4.14 -13.40 1.31
N SER A 271 5.39 -13.86 1.43
CA SER A 271 6.02 -14.33 2.68
C SER A 271 7.54 -14.42 2.51
N SER A 272 8.29 -14.46 3.62
CA SER A 272 9.75 -14.66 3.57
C SER A 272 10.16 -16.05 3.08
N ASN A 273 9.31 -17.06 3.22
CA ASN A 273 9.55 -18.41 2.68
C ASN A 273 8.91 -18.59 1.29
N ASP A 274 8.91 -17.53 0.47
CA ASP A 274 8.43 -17.62 -0.90
C ASP A 274 9.44 -18.38 -1.76
N THR A 275 9.13 -19.65 -2.01
CA THR A 275 9.93 -20.54 -2.85
C THR A 275 9.39 -20.63 -4.28
N VAL A 276 8.29 -19.94 -4.58
CA VAL A 276 7.58 -19.99 -5.87
C VAL A 276 8.03 -18.86 -6.80
N ASN A 277 8.18 -17.64 -6.28
CA ASN A 277 8.68 -16.51 -7.06
C ASN A 277 10.21 -16.50 -7.13
N PRO A 278 10.81 -15.73 -8.07
CA PRO A 278 12.23 -15.49 -8.09
C PRO A 278 12.73 -14.98 -6.74
N ARG A 279 13.96 -15.36 -6.41
CA ARG A 279 14.63 -14.99 -5.16
C ARG A 279 16.12 -14.89 -5.39
N TRP A 280 16.78 -14.12 -4.54
CA TRP A 280 18.22 -14.09 -4.43
C TRP A 280 18.63 -14.69 -3.09
N GLY A 281 19.65 -15.55 -3.12
CA GLY A 281 20.25 -16.14 -1.93
C GLY A 281 21.70 -16.52 -2.18
N THR A 282 22.41 -16.77 -1.07
CA THR A 282 23.87 -16.94 -1.09
C THR A 282 24.33 -18.37 -0.81
N TRP A 283 23.43 -19.35 -0.73
CA TRP A 283 23.79 -20.72 -0.38
C TRP A 283 24.83 -21.32 -1.35
N PRO A 284 25.86 -22.03 -0.85
CA PRO A 284 26.14 -22.37 0.55
C PRO A 284 27.03 -21.34 1.28
N ASN A 285 27.28 -20.15 0.71
CA ASN A 285 28.16 -19.15 1.28
C ASN A 285 27.54 -18.46 2.50
N THR A 286 28.31 -18.37 3.58
CA THR A 286 27.98 -17.65 4.82
C THR A 286 28.95 -16.47 5.01
N GLY A 287 28.89 -15.81 6.18
CA GLY A 287 29.68 -14.61 6.46
C GLY A 287 29.04 -13.34 5.93
N GLU A 288 29.87 -12.33 5.65
CA GLU A 288 29.44 -11.08 5.04
C GLU A 288 29.14 -11.29 3.55
N GLN A 289 27.95 -10.86 3.13
CA GLN A 289 27.49 -10.88 1.75
C GLN A 289 26.91 -9.51 1.40
N TRP A 290 26.88 -9.16 0.13
CA TRP A 290 26.29 -7.89 -0.30
C TRP A 290 25.42 -8.07 -1.54
N ALA A 291 24.40 -7.23 -1.65
CA ALA A 291 23.61 -7.08 -2.86
C ALA A 291 23.40 -5.59 -3.14
N GLU A 292 23.49 -5.21 -4.40
CA GLU A 292 23.65 -3.84 -4.85
C GLU A 292 22.70 -3.52 -6.00
N LEU A 293 22.21 -2.28 -5.99
CA LEU A 293 21.50 -1.63 -7.08
C LEU A 293 22.41 -0.55 -7.68
N THR A 294 22.65 -0.61 -8.98
CA THR A 294 23.43 0.40 -9.72
C THR A 294 22.57 1.13 -10.74
N TRP A 295 22.60 2.46 -10.72
CA TRP A 295 21.92 3.32 -11.70
C TRP A 295 22.91 3.96 -12.68
N PRO A 296 22.48 4.23 -13.92
CA PRO A 296 23.31 4.94 -14.90
C PRO A 296 23.51 6.42 -14.55
N ALA A 297 22.63 7.01 -13.74
CA ALA A 297 22.71 8.37 -13.24
C ALA A 297 22.39 8.42 -11.75
N ALA A 298 22.96 9.39 -11.04
CA ALA A 298 22.76 9.53 -9.60
C ALA A 298 21.27 9.73 -9.28
N GLN A 299 20.76 8.91 -8.36
CA GLN A 299 19.41 9.00 -7.83
C GLN A 299 19.46 9.66 -6.45
N THR A 300 18.55 10.59 -6.20
CA THR A 300 18.34 11.12 -4.84
C THR A 300 17.36 10.21 -4.12
N MET A 301 17.77 9.67 -2.97
CA MET A 301 16.98 8.75 -2.17
C MET A 301 17.14 9.04 -0.68
N LYS A 302 16.09 8.79 0.10
CA LYS A 302 16.05 8.99 1.56
C LYS A 302 15.48 7.79 2.32
N SER A 303 15.04 6.76 1.61
CA SER A 303 14.62 5.52 2.24
C SER A 303 14.75 4.32 1.31
N ALA A 304 14.86 3.14 1.92
CA ALA A 304 14.82 1.87 1.22
C ALA A 304 14.09 0.82 2.07
N GLN A 305 13.60 -0.23 1.41
CA GLN A 305 12.92 -1.36 2.01
C GLN A 305 13.54 -2.65 1.49
N VAL A 306 13.78 -3.61 2.37
CA VAL A 306 14.31 -4.94 2.03
C VAL A 306 13.35 -6.01 2.52
N TYR A 307 12.96 -6.94 1.65
CA TYR A 307 12.23 -8.14 2.04
C TYR A 307 13.20 -9.32 2.07
N PHE A 308 13.42 -9.92 3.24
CA PHE A 308 14.36 -11.04 3.39
C PHE A 308 13.74 -12.38 2.98
N PHE A 309 14.55 -13.21 2.35
CA PHE A 309 14.25 -14.62 2.09
C PHE A 309 14.68 -15.47 3.29
N ASP A 310 13.80 -16.35 3.75
CA ASP A 310 14.08 -17.34 4.80
C ASP A 310 13.33 -18.63 4.46
N ASP A 311 14.07 -19.68 4.09
CA ASP A 311 13.50 -20.98 3.71
C ASP A 311 13.32 -21.94 4.89
N ASN A 312 13.55 -21.46 6.12
CA ASN A 312 13.71 -22.23 7.35
C ASN A 312 14.77 -23.36 7.26
N GLY A 313 15.71 -23.25 6.32
CA GLY A 313 16.73 -24.23 6.03
C GLY A 313 18.05 -23.55 5.70
N GLY A 314 18.54 -23.72 4.46
CA GLY A 314 19.86 -23.26 4.05
C GLY A 314 20.00 -21.75 3.92
N VAL A 315 18.90 -20.99 3.92
CA VAL A 315 18.90 -19.53 3.88
C VAL A 315 18.00 -18.97 4.99
N ARG A 316 18.56 -18.12 5.84
CA ARG A 316 17.90 -17.55 7.02
C ARG A 316 18.04 -16.02 7.05
N LEU A 317 17.24 -15.38 7.90
CA LEU A 317 17.41 -13.95 8.21
C LEU A 317 18.87 -13.61 8.60
N PRO A 318 19.38 -12.44 8.18
CA PRO A 318 20.72 -12.02 8.59
C PRO A 318 20.78 -11.74 10.10
N ALA A 319 21.93 -11.98 10.72
CA ALA A 319 22.18 -11.56 12.11
C ALA A 319 22.21 -10.03 12.26
N SER A 320 22.73 -9.36 11.23
CA SER A 320 22.72 -7.90 11.12
C SER A 320 22.87 -7.51 9.65
N TRP A 321 22.43 -6.30 9.32
CA TRP A 321 22.66 -5.75 7.99
C TRP A 321 22.73 -4.23 8.06
N LYS A 322 23.24 -3.62 6.99
CA LYS A 322 23.27 -2.17 6.84
C LYS A 322 23.15 -1.74 5.39
N LEU A 323 22.63 -0.54 5.17
CA LEU A 323 22.65 0.12 3.88
C LEU A 323 23.90 0.99 3.73
N GLN A 324 24.54 0.89 2.57
CA GLN A 324 25.65 1.72 2.18
C GLN A 324 25.41 2.35 0.81
N TYR A 325 25.88 3.58 0.63
CA TYR A 325 25.82 4.29 -0.64
C TYR A 325 27.23 4.52 -1.19
N TRP A 326 27.35 4.60 -2.51
CA TRP A 326 28.61 4.98 -3.16
C TRP A 326 28.80 6.49 -3.11
N THR A 327 29.92 6.94 -2.56
CA THR A 327 30.28 8.37 -2.44
C THR A 327 30.87 8.96 -3.73
N GLY A 328 31.12 8.12 -4.73
CA GLY A 328 31.96 8.43 -5.89
C GLY A 328 33.33 7.75 -5.84
N THR A 329 33.82 7.44 -4.63
CA THR A 329 35.16 6.85 -4.42
C THR A 329 35.18 5.64 -3.49
N ALA A 330 34.22 5.54 -2.56
CA ALA A 330 34.11 4.44 -1.60
C ALA A 330 32.65 4.21 -1.22
N TYR A 331 32.38 3.09 -0.53
CA TYR A 331 31.09 2.90 0.14
C TYR A 331 31.13 3.49 1.54
N ALA A 332 30.07 4.20 1.90
CA ALA A 332 29.84 4.70 3.25
C ALA A 332 28.44 4.27 3.72
N ASP A 333 28.27 4.09 5.03
CA ASP A 333 26.96 3.82 5.62
C ASP A 333 26.01 5.01 5.36
N VAL A 334 24.73 4.75 5.10
CA VAL A 334 23.77 5.83 4.86
C VAL A 334 23.63 6.71 6.12
N PRO A 335 23.71 8.04 6.00
CA PRO A 335 23.72 8.93 7.15
C PRO A 335 22.36 9.00 7.84
N GLY A 336 22.33 8.94 9.18
CA GLY A 336 21.09 9.11 9.95
C GLY A 336 20.06 8.00 9.75
N ALA A 337 20.51 6.76 9.56
CA ALA A 337 19.63 5.59 9.41
C ALA A 337 18.70 5.40 10.62
N SER A 338 17.43 5.08 10.38
CA SER A 338 16.42 4.80 11.41
C SER A 338 16.61 3.46 12.15
N GLY A 339 17.63 2.69 11.77
CA GLY A 339 17.87 1.31 12.20
C GLY A 339 17.67 0.31 11.06
N HIS A 340 18.08 -0.94 11.29
CA HIS A 340 18.09 -2.02 10.29
C HIS A 340 17.34 -3.26 10.83
N PRO A 341 15.99 -3.26 10.79
CA PRO A 341 15.21 -4.36 11.37
C PRO A 341 15.38 -5.67 10.58
N THR A 342 15.17 -6.80 11.23
CA THR A 342 15.28 -8.17 10.66
C THR A 342 14.01 -8.98 10.93
N THR A 343 12.86 -8.40 10.57
CA THR A 343 11.55 -9.04 10.78
C THR A 343 11.16 -9.88 9.57
N VAL A 344 10.64 -11.08 9.83
CA VAL A 344 10.12 -12.01 8.82
C VAL A 344 8.77 -11.54 8.27
N ASN A 345 8.43 -11.94 7.04
CA ASN A 345 7.13 -11.72 6.38
C ASN A 345 6.73 -10.25 6.18
N GLN A 346 7.71 -9.36 6.07
CA GLN A 346 7.46 -7.94 5.80
C GLN A 346 8.68 -7.26 5.18
N TYR A 347 8.45 -6.08 4.63
CA TYR A 347 9.53 -5.17 4.29
C TYR A 347 10.18 -4.59 5.55
N ASN A 348 11.50 -4.68 5.60
CA ASN A 348 12.34 -4.06 6.61
C ASN A 348 12.76 -2.68 6.09
N GLN A 349 12.13 -1.64 6.63
CA GLN A 349 12.30 -0.27 6.18
C GLN A 349 13.42 0.46 6.91
N VAL A 350 14.20 1.21 6.15
CA VAL A 350 15.25 2.12 6.64
C VAL A 350 15.01 3.49 6.03
N THR A 351 14.79 4.50 6.86
CA THR A 351 14.86 5.91 6.45
C THR A 351 16.22 6.48 6.82
N PHE A 352 16.70 7.45 6.05
CA PHE A 352 18.02 8.05 6.22
C PHE A 352 18.04 9.48 5.68
N THR A 353 19.06 10.25 6.03
CA THR A 353 19.30 11.58 5.45
C THR A 353 19.55 11.40 3.95
N ALA A 354 18.86 12.20 3.12
CA ALA A 354 18.88 12.04 1.67
C ALA A 354 20.30 12.01 1.12
N VAL A 355 20.60 11.01 0.30
CA VAL A 355 21.86 10.86 -0.45
C VAL A 355 21.59 10.93 -1.94
N SER A 356 22.52 11.50 -2.70
CA SER A 356 22.55 11.41 -4.16
C SER A 356 23.67 10.44 -4.55
N THR A 357 23.31 9.29 -5.14
CA THR A 357 24.28 8.21 -5.42
C THR A 357 23.91 7.44 -6.67
N THR A 358 24.91 6.83 -7.31
CA THR A 358 24.72 5.87 -8.40
C THR A 358 24.63 4.42 -7.92
N ARG A 359 24.95 4.14 -6.65
CA ARG A 359 24.89 2.77 -6.11
C ARG A 359 24.41 2.75 -4.66
N LEU A 360 23.49 1.84 -4.39
CA LEU A 360 23.02 1.52 -3.05
C LEU A 360 23.20 0.02 -2.84
N ARG A 361 23.85 -0.38 -1.75
CA ARG A 361 24.01 -1.80 -1.40
C ARG A 361 23.52 -2.10 0.00
N ALA A 362 22.92 -3.27 0.17
CA ALA A 362 22.72 -3.92 1.45
C ALA A 362 23.94 -4.82 1.73
N VAL A 363 24.57 -4.63 2.88
CA VAL A 363 25.61 -5.52 3.40
C VAL A 363 25.00 -6.33 4.52
N LEU A 364 25.01 -7.65 4.38
CA LEU A 364 24.33 -8.59 5.26
C LEU A 364 25.36 -9.50 5.91
N GLN A 365 25.27 -9.66 7.22
CA GLN A 365 26.02 -10.65 7.96
C GLN A 365 25.13 -11.87 8.18
N SER A 366 25.57 -13.03 7.69
CA SER A 366 24.92 -14.32 7.92
C SER A 366 24.74 -14.57 9.42
N GLY A 367 23.57 -15.09 9.78
CA GLY A 367 23.25 -15.53 11.14
C GLY A 367 23.45 -17.02 11.30
N ALA A 368 22.34 -17.76 11.36
CA ALA A 368 22.36 -19.21 11.47
C ALA A 368 22.93 -19.89 10.21
N ASP A 369 22.53 -19.40 9.03
CA ASP A 369 22.91 -19.95 7.72
C ASP A 369 23.13 -18.81 6.70
N SER A 370 23.20 -19.14 5.41
CA SER A 370 23.30 -18.18 4.30
C SER A 370 22.17 -17.14 4.33
N VAL A 371 22.34 -16.04 3.59
CA VAL A 371 21.36 -14.94 3.54
C VAL A 371 20.67 -14.87 2.18
N GLY A 372 19.50 -14.22 2.15
CA GLY A 372 18.77 -14.00 0.91
C GLY A 372 17.77 -12.85 1.02
N MET A 373 17.31 -12.40 -0.15
CA MET A 373 16.35 -11.32 -0.31
C MET A 373 15.39 -11.62 -1.45
N LEU A 374 14.15 -11.16 -1.30
CA LEU A 374 13.06 -11.35 -2.25
C LEU A 374 12.72 -10.10 -3.04
N GLU A 375 12.97 -8.90 -2.49
CA GLU A 375 12.75 -7.62 -3.17
C GLU A 375 13.45 -6.50 -2.39
N VAL A 376 13.99 -5.52 -3.11
CA VAL A 376 14.57 -4.28 -2.59
C VAL A 376 13.88 -3.09 -3.27
N LYS A 377 13.39 -2.15 -2.46
CA LYS A 377 12.81 -0.89 -2.96
C LYS A 377 13.60 0.30 -2.46
N ALA A 378 13.69 1.34 -3.30
CA ALA A 378 14.39 2.59 -2.97
C ALA A 378 13.53 3.81 -3.35
N PHE A 379 13.51 4.82 -2.48
CA PHE A 379 12.59 5.96 -2.61
C PHE A 379 13.25 7.31 -2.29
N GLY A 380 12.82 8.33 -3.06
CA GLY A 380 13.24 9.74 -3.02
C GLY A 380 12.67 10.57 -1.88
#